data_AF-A0A5C8C8C4-F1
#
_entry.id   AF-A0A5C8C8C4-F1
#
_cell.length_a   1.000
_cell.length_b   1.000
_cell.length_c   1.000
_cell.angle_alpha   90.00
_cell.angle_beta   90.00
_cell.angle_gamma   90.00
#
_symmetry.space_group_name_H-M   'P 1'
#
loop_
_entity.id
_entity.type
_entity.pdbx_description
1 polymer ?
#
loop_
_entity_poly.entity_id
_entity_poly.type
_entity_poly.pdbx_seq_one_letter_code
_entity_poly.pdbx_strand_id
1 'polypeptide(L)'
;MTAYRLSSGGLVNRSRPLSFQFDGKEMKGLEGDTLAAALLANDQLLVGRSFKYHRPRGILTAGSAEPNALVTIGKGGRTEPNTRATVAELYQG
;
A
#
# COMPACT_ATOMS: atom_id res chain seq x y z
N MET A 1 12.98 -4.70 13.50
CA MET A 1 11.67 -4.57 12.82
C MET A 1 11.76 -5.35 11.53
N THR A 2 10.95 -6.40 11.37
CA THR A 2 10.76 -7.04 10.06
C THR A 2 9.72 -6.24 9.28
N ALA A 3 9.86 -6.16 7.96
CA ALA A 3 8.88 -5.47 7.10
C ALA A 3 7.56 -6.24 6.92
N TYR A 4 7.37 -7.32 7.69
CA TYR A 4 6.31 -8.29 7.52
C TYR A 4 5.18 -8.11 8.52
N ARG A 5 3.99 -8.52 8.09
CA ARG A 5 2.82 -8.60 8.96
C ARG A 5 3.07 -9.56 10.12
N LEU A 6 2.73 -9.10 11.32
CA LEU A 6 2.73 -9.94 12.51
C LEU A 6 1.59 -10.97 12.45
N SER A 7 1.83 -12.16 12.98
CA SER A 7 0.82 -13.23 13.06
C SER A 7 -0.40 -12.82 13.88
N SER A 8 -0.23 -11.95 14.89
CA SER A 8 -1.28 -11.41 15.75
C SER A 8 -1.06 -9.92 16.06
N GLY A 9 -2.09 -9.23 16.58
CA GLY A 9 -2.05 -7.81 16.95
C GLY A 9 -2.24 -6.82 15.78
N GLY A 10 -2.04 -5.53 16.02
CA GLY A 10 -2.31 -4.47 15.05
C GLY A 10 -3.80 -4.14 14.91
N LEU A 11 -4.10 -3.00 14.29
CA LEU A 11 -5.46 -2.47 14.11
C LEU A 11 -6.09 -2.96 12.80
N VAL A 12 -6.17 -4.29 12.64
CA VAL A 12 -6.70 -4.94 11.43
C VAL A 12 -7.68 -6.04 11.78
N ASN A 13 -8.68 -6.22 10.93
CA ASN A 13 -9.67 -7.28 11.07
C ASN A 13 -9.27 -8.53 10.27
N ARG A 14 -8.71 -9.53 10.97
CA ARG A 14 -8.24 -10.78 10.37
C ARG A 14 -9.35 -11.71 9.84
N SER A 15 -10.61 -11.50 10.23
CA SER A 15 -11.73 -12.29 9.70
C SER A 15 -12.25 -11.77 8.37
N ARG A 16 -11.80 -10.59 7.93
CA ARG A 16 -12.27 -9.91 6.71
C ARG A 16 -11.12 -9.63 5.75
N PRO A 17 -10.67 -10.63 4.97
CA PRO A 17 -9.71 -10.41 3.91
C PRO A 17 -10.29 -9.55 2.79
N LEU A 18 -9.47 -8.68 2.23
CA LEU A 18 -9.79 -7.83 1.08
C LEU A 18 -8.86 -8.21 -0.08
N SER A 19 -9.40 -8.25 -1.29
CA SER A 19 -8.59 -8.40 -2.51
C SER A 19 -8.44 -7.05 -3.19
N PHE A 20 -7.23 -6.78 -3.69
CA PHE A 20 -6.92 -5.59 -4.46
C PHE A 20 -5.88 -5.89 -5.54
N GLN A 21 -5.65 -4.94 -6.44
CA GLN A 21 -4.59 -5.03 -7.45
C GLN A 21 -3.58 -3.89 -7.32
N PHE A 22 -2.30 -4.22 -7.48
CA PHE A 22 -1.20 -3.26 -7.54
C PHE A 22 -0.32 -3.59 -8.74
N ASP A 23 -0.13 -2.63 -9.66
CA ASP A 23 0.62 -2.81 -10.92
C ASP A 23 0.24 -4.09 -11.69
N GLY A 24 -1.07 -4.38 -11.75
CA GLY A 24 -1.63 -5.54 -12.44
C GLY A 24 -1.48 -6.88 -11.70
N LYS A 25 -0.92 -6.89 -10.49
CA LYS A 25 -0.82 -8.09 -9.65
C LYS A 25 -1.92 -8.11 -8.60
N GLU A 26 -2.63 -9.22 -8.50
CA GLU A 26 -3.58 -9.45 -7.41
C GLU A 26 -2.84 -9.66 -6.09
N MET A 27 -3.31 -8.99 -5.05
CA MET A 27 -2.77 -9.02 -3.71
C MET A 27 -3.90 -9.11 -2.69
N LYS A 28 -3.57 -9.52 -1.47
CA LYS A 28 -4.53 -9.63 -0.36
C LYS A 28 -4.13 -8.73 0.79
N GLY A 29 -5.09 -8.04 1.36
CA GLY A 29 -4.96 -7.37 2.65
C GLY A 29 -6.10 -7.75 3.58
N LEU A 30 -6.25 -6.98 4.64
CA LEU A 30 -7.30 -7.11 5.63
C LEU A 30 -8.04 -5.77 5.76
N GLU A 31 -9.30 -5.82 6.15
CA GLU A 31 -9.98 -4.61 6.58
C GLU A 31 -9.21 -3.93 7.73
N GLY A 32 -9.10 -2.60 7.67
CA GLY A 32 -8.29 -1.78 8.57
C GLY A 32 -6.85 -1.55 8.11
N ASP A 33 -6.41 -2.23 7.04
CA ASP A 33 -5.14 -1.89 6.39
C ASP A 33 -5.21 -0.54 5.70
N THR A 34 -4.04 0.12 5.64
CA THR A 34 -3.76 1.07 4.55
C THR A 34 -3.16 0.32 3.37
N LEU A 35 -3.21 0.91 2.18
CA LEU A 35 -2.57 0.32 1.00
C LEU A 35 -1.08 0.01 1.28
N ALA A 36 -0.36 0.92 1.95
CA ALA A 36 1.03 0.69 2.34
C ALA A 36 1.21 -0.54 3.24
N ALA A 37 0.36 -0.71 4.27
CA ALA A 37 0.41 -1.86 5.16
C ALA A 37 0.11 -3.17 4.43
N ALA A 38 -0.80 -3.13 3.45
CA ALA A 38 -1.12 -4.28 2.61
C ALA A 38 0.05 -4.63 1.67
N LEU A 39 0.67 -3.64 1.03
CA LEU A 39 1.85 -3.85 0.15
C LEU A 39 3.01 -4.50 0.92
N LEU A 40 3.34 -4.00 2.10
CA LEU A 40 4.38 -4.59 2.95
C LEU A 40 4.03 -6.03 3.38
N ALA A 41 2.75 -6.30 3.66
CA ALA A 41 2.29 -7.66 3.99
C ALA A 41 2.41 -8.64 2.80
N ASN A 42 2.49 -8.14 1.56
CA ASN A 42 2.71 -8.92 0.35
C ASN A 42 4.17 -8.86 -0.15
N ASP A 43 5.12 -8.48 0.72
CA ASP A 43 6.56 -8.35 0.39
C ASP A 43 6.85 -7.33 -0.74
N GLN A 44 5.92 -6.41 -0.99
CA GLN A 44 6.08 -5.34 -1.99
C GLN A 44 6.85 -4.16 -1.40
N LEU A 45 8.18 -4.25 -1.40
CA LEU A 45 9.06 -3.21 -0.89
C LEU A 45 9.32 -2.07 -1.89
N LEU A 46 9.31 -2.38 -3.18
CA LEU A 46 9.52 -1.39 -4.25
C LEU A 46 8.16 -0.81 -4.68
N VAL A 47 7.88 0.44 -4.33
CA VAL A 47 6.63 1.11 -4.71
C VAL A 47 6.78 2.09 -5.86
N GLY A 48 8.03 2.47 -6.17
CA GLY A 48 8.30 3.36 -7.28
C GLY A 48 9.78 3.72 -7.40
N ARG A 49 10.07 4.70 -8.24
CA ARG A 49 11.42 5.23 -8.44
C ARG A 49 11.42 6.75 -8.28
N SER A 50 12.48 7.29 -7.69
CA SER A 50 12.60 8.74 -7.51
C SER A 50 12.56 9.48 -8.84
N PHE A 51 11.84 10.59 -8.92
CA PHE A 51 11.66 11.37 -10.16
C PHE A 51 12.98 11.74 -10.87
N LYS A 52 13.95 12.33 -10.16
CA LYS A 52 15.20 12.84 -10.80
C LYS A 52 16.23 11.76 -11.13
N TYR A 53 16.40 10.79 -10.23
CA TYR A 53 17.54 9.86 -10.27
C TYR A 53 17.15 8.40 -10.54
N HIS A 54 15.87 8.12 -10.76
CA HIS A 54 15.32 6.77 -10.97
C HIS A 54 15.75 5.71 -9.93
N ARG A 55 16.14 6.14 -8.72
CA ARG A 55 16.56 5.24 -7.66
C ARG A 55 15.35 4.47 -7.12
N PRO A 56 15.48 3.16 -6.83
CA PRO A 56 14.45 2.40 -6.14
C PRO A 56 13.96 3.10 -4.88
N ARG A 57 12.65 3.16 -4.66
CA ARG A 57 12.02 3.72 -3.46
C ARG A 57 10.98 2.77 -2.89
N GLY A 58 11.00 2.65 -1.57
CA GLY A 58 9.99 1.98 -0.76
C GLY A 58 9.22 2.97 0.10
N ILE A 59 8.24 2.44 0.82
CA ILE A 59 7.50 3.15 1.87
C ILE A 59 8.50 3.57 2.97
N LEU A 60 8.44 4.82 3.41
CA LEU A 60 9.38 5.36 4.40
C LEU A 60 8.72 5.67 5.75
N THR A 61 7.44 6.00 5.74
CA THR A 61 6.67 6.47 6.90
C THR A 61 5.36 5.70 7.03
N ALA A 62 4.52 6.06 7.99
CA ALA A 62 3.22 5.44 8.24
C ALA A 62 2.07 6.47 8.33
N GLY A 63 2.18 7.60 7.61
CA GLY A 63 1.14 8.63 7.64
C GLY A 63 1.30 9.70 6.56
N SER A 64 0.78 10.90 6.83
CA SER A 64 0.73 12.00 5.85
C SER A 64 2.11 12.54 5.43
N ALA A 65 3.15 12.26 6.21
CA ALA A 65 4.52 12.67 5.92
C ALA A 65 5.21 11.81 4.82
N GLU A 66 4.51 10.81 4.25
CA GLU A 66 5.09 9.92 3.25
C GLU A 66 5.56 10.65 1.99
N PRO A 67 6.86 10.56 1.62
CA PRO A 67 7.39 11.24 0.45
C PRO A 67 7.54 10.34 -0.79
N ASN A 68 7.53 9.01 -0.63
CA ASN A 68 7.88 8.09 -1.71
C ASN A 68 6.67 7.36 -2.30
N ALA A 69 5.82 6.78 -1.45
CA ALA A 69 4.74 5.89 -1.86
C ALA A 69 3.50 6.64 -2.34
N LEU A 70 3.65 7.38 -3.45
CA LEU A 70 2.56 8.05 -4.15
C LEU A 70 2.02 7.13 -5.25
N VAL A 71 0.72 6.89 -5.25
CA VAL A 71 0.05 5.96 -6.16
C VAL A 71 -1.12 6.64 -6.86
N THR A 72 -1.59 6.01 -7.94
CA THR A 72 -2.88 6.31 -8.54
C THR A 72 -3.87 5.22 -8.12
N ILE A 73 -4.98 5.62 -7.51
CA ILE A 73 -6.02 4.69 -7.05
C ILE A 73 -7.23 4.78 -7.98
N GLY A 74 -7.89 3.65 -8.23
CA GLY A 74 -9.07 3.56 -9.08
C GLY A 74 -8.79 3.04 -10.49
N LYS A 75 -9.82 3.03 -11.34
CA LYS A 75 -9.78 2.43 -12.69
C LYS A 75 -10.52 3.31 -13.69
N GLY A 76 -10.01 3.39 -14.91
CA GLY A 76 -10.62 4.16 -16.01
C GLY A 76 -10.76 5.66 -15.69
N GLY A 77 -11.92 6.24 -15.99
CA GLY A 77 -12.20 7.66 -15.75
C GLY A 77 -12.41 8.05 -14.27
N ARG A 78 -12.27 7.10 -13.33
CA ARG A 78 -12.41 7.33 -11.89
C ARG A 78 -11.08 6.98 -11.21
N THR A 79 -10.09 7.83 -11.44
CA THR A 79 -8.76 7.67 -10.84
C THR A 79 -8.38 8.91 -10.02
N GLU A 80 -7.71 8.66 -8.89
CA GLU A 80 -7.14 9.69 -8.04
C GLU A 80 -5.61 9.55 -8.06
N PRO A 81 -4.87 10.51 -8.63
CA PRO A 81 -3.42 10.45 -8.69
C PRO A 81 -2.76 11.02 -7.42
N ASN A 82 -1.51 10.65 -7.21
CA ASN A 82 -0.65 11.17 -6.12
C ASN A 82 -1.19 10.92 -4.70
N THR A 83 -2.05 9.90 -4.53
CA THR A 83 -2.53 9.50 -3.21
C THR A 83 -1.39 8.81 -2.46
N ARG A 84 -1.20 9.16 -1.19
CA ARG A 84 -0.19 8.49 -0.34
C ARG A 84 -0.72 7.14 0.10
N ALA A 85 0.00 6.07 -0.22
CA ALA A 85 -0.40 4.71 0.15
C ALA A 85 -0.54 4.51 1.68
N THR A 86 0.15 5.32 2.48
CA THR A 86 0.17 5.28 3.95
C THR A 86 -1.08 5.82 4.63
N VAL A 87 -1.94 6.55 3.89
CA VAL A 87 -3.20 7.11 4.42
C VAL A 87 -4.42 6.65 3.63
N ALA A 88 -4.21 6.00 2.48
CA ALA A 88 -5.29 5.37 1.73
C ALA A 88 -5.73 4.09 2.44
N GLU A 89 -6.97 4.07 2.93
CA GLU A 89 -7.60 2.85 3.45
C GLU A 89 -7.73 1.80 2.35
N LEU A 90 -7.43 0.55 2.68
CA LEU A 90 -7.62 -0.55 1.78
C LEU A 90 -9.11 -0.87 1.68
N TYR A 91 -9.59 -1.03 0.45
CA TYR A 91 -10.95 -1.47 0.16
C TYR A 91 -10.95 -2.58 -0.90
N GLN A 92 -12.08 -3.25 -1.04
CA GLN A 92 -12.25 -4.33 -2.02
C GLN A 92 -12.24 -3.78 -3.46
N GLY A 93 -11.27 -4.17 -4.30
CA GLY A 93 -11.30 -3.87 -5.74
C GLY A 93 -9.97 -3.75 -6.48
#